data_AF-A0A847ZV91-F1
#
_entry.id   AF-A0A847ZV91-F1
#
_cell.length_a   1.000
_cell.length_b   1.000
_cell.length_c   1.000
_cell.angle_alpha   90.00
_cell.angle_beta   90.00
_cell.angle_gamma   90.00
#
_symmetry.space_group_name_H-M   'P 1'
#
loop_
_entity.id
_entity.type
_entity.pdbx_description
1 polymer ?
#
loop_
_entity_poly.entity_id
_entity_poly.type
_entity_poly.pdbx_seq_one_letter_code
_entity_poly.pdbx_strand_id
1 'polypeptide(L)'
;AMRLTGDGLRNRFGDLRVMTVCLFVAVASYVVLAFTPGFWVSVLAFAGVGFGLAITFPCLFSLAGRIVPEARAAAMGYVAAVGGAPRIILPWVLGFLAAQYSLGVVFAACAGVAASALVIIILSFASAEAHAPATN
;
A
#
# COMPACT_ATOMS: atom_id res chain seq x y z
N ALA A 1 4.48 -20.58 -11.64
CA ALA A 1 4.15 -19.66 -12.75
C ALA A 1 3.17 -18.60 -12.24
N MET A 2 3.25 -17.36 -12.73
CA MET A 2 2.61 -16.11 -12.23
C MET A 2 3.23 -15.41 -11.00
N ARG A 3 4.55 -15.13 -11.07
CA ARG A 3 5.25 -14.13 -10.21
C ARG A 3 6.02 -13.07 -11.02
N LEU A 4 5.86 -13.04 -12.35
CA LEU A 4 6.91 -12.55 -13.26
C LEU A 4 6.82 -11.09 -13.74
N THR A 5 5.81 -10.30 -13.37
CA THR A 5 5.76 -8.88 -13.78
C THR A 5 6.15 -7.90 -12.67
N GLY A 6 5.80 -8.18 -11.42
CA GLY A 6 6.15 -7.32 -10.28
C GLY A 6 7.65 -7.33 -9.97
N ASP A 7 8.30 -8.51 -10.00
CA ASP A 7 9.72 -8.66 -9.66
C ASP A 7 10.66 -8.01 -10.68
N GLY A 8 10.29 -8.04 -11.97
CA GLY A 8 11.08 -7.41 -13.05
C GLY A 8 11.05 -5.88 -13.00
N LEU A 9 9.90 -5.29 -12.67
CA LEU A 9 9.77 -3.83 -12.53
C LEU A 9 10.48 -3.32 -11.26
N ARG A 10 10.39 -4.10 -10.18
CA ARG A 10 11.06 -3.86 -8.88
C ARG A 10 12.58 -3.81 -9.01
N ASN A 11 13.18 -4.75 -9.76
CA ASN A 11 14.62 -4.79 -10.00
C ASN A 11 15.16 -3.67 -10.91
N ARG A 12 14.32 -3.10 -11.79
CA ARG A 12 14.77 -2.11 -12.80
C ARG A 12 14.53 -0.65 -12.38
N PHE A 13 13.48 -0.37 -11.60
CA PHE A 13 13.11 0.99 -11.20
C PHE A 13 13.34 1.31 -9.72
N GLY A 14 13.64 0.30 -8.90
CA GLY A 14 13.79 0.44 -7.46
C GLY A 14 12.47 0.22 -6.72
N ASP A 15 12.55 -0.57 -5.64
CA ASP A 15 11.44 -0.98 -4.78
C ASP A 15 10.49 0.18 -4.42
N LEU A 16 11.06 1.32 -4.04
CA LEU A 16 10.32 2.48 -3.56
C LEU A 16 9.53 3.17 -4.68
N ARG A 17 10.10 3.36 -5.88
CA ARG A 17 9.38 4.03 -7.00
C ARG A 17 8.18 3.22 -7.46
N VAL A 18 8.33 1.89 -7.54
CA VAL A 18 7.22 1.00 -7.89
C VAL A 18 6.13 1.07 -6.82
N MET A 19 6.49 1.02 -5.53
CA MET A 19 5.53 1.18 -4.44
C MET A 19 4.79 2.53 -4.52
N THR A 20 5.50 3.63 -4.75
CA THR A 20 4.89 4.97 -4.87
C THR A 20 3.84 5.01 -5.99
N VAL A 21 4.15 4.50 -7.19
CA VAL A 21 3.20 4.47 -8.31
C VAL A 21 1.99 3.59 -7.98
N CYS A 22 2.23 2.40 -7.41
CA CYS A 22 1.15 1.48 -7.02
C CYS A 22 0.22 2.07 -5.96
N LEU A 23 0.78 2.74 -4.94
CA LEU A 23 0.00 3.42 -3.91
C LEU A 23 -0.74 4.64 -4.45
N PHE A 24 -0.15 5.40 -5.37
CA PHE A 24 -0.84 6.49 -6.04
C PHE A 24 -2.08 5.98 -6.80
N VAL A 25 -1.95 4.88 -7.54
CA VAL A 25 -3.07 4.23 -8.23
C VAL A 25 -4.13 3.75 -7.23
N ALA A 26 -3.72 3.20 -6.08
CA ALA A 26 -4.65 2.77 -5.04
C ALA A 26 -5.43 3.96 -4.43
N VAL A 27 -4.73 5.06 -4.11
CA VAL A 27 -5.33 6.29 -3.59
C VAL A 27 -6.33 6.86 -4.60
N ALA A 28 -5.93 7.01 -5.87
CA ALA A 28 -6.80 7.52 -6.91
C ALA A 28 -8.07 6.66 -7.06
N SER A 29 -7.91 5.33 -7.02
CA SER A 29 -9.03 4.41 -7.09
C SER A 29 -9.98 4.53 -5.89
N TYR A 30 -9.47 4.68 -4.66
CA TYR A 30 -10.31 4.90 -3.47
C TYR A 30 -11.04 6.25 -3.52
N VAL A 31 -10.40 7.30 -4.04
CA VAL A 31 -11.05 8.59 -4.27
C VAL A 31 -12.21 8.44 -5.25
N VAL A 32 -12.02 7.73 -6.37
CA VAL A 32 -13.09 7.45 -7.33
C VAL A 32 -14.26 6.71 -6.67
N LEU A 33 -13.97 5.72 -5.81
CA LEU A 33 -14.98 4.99 -5.02
C LEU A 33 -15.76 5.91 -4.07
N ALA A 34 -15.11 6.91 -3.47
CA ALA A 34 -15.75 7.81 -2.52
C ALA A 34 -16.79 8.72 -3.17
N PHE A 35 -16.56 9.14 -4.42
CA PHE A 35 -17.41 10.13 -5.12
C PHE A 35 -18.35 9.55 -6.17
N THR A 36 -18.10 8.34 -6.68
CA THR A 36 -18.89 7.78 -7.78
C THR A 36 -19.77 6.61 -7.35
N PRO A 37 -21.09 6.81 -7.24
CA PRO A 37 -22.03 5.72 -7.04
C PRO A 37 -22.36 5.08 -8.39
N GLY A 38 -21.73 3.95 -8.72
CA GLY A 38 -22.05 3.20 -9.94
C GLY A 38 -21.36 1.85 -9.99
N PHE A 39 -22.13 0.77 -10.18
CA PHE A 39 -21.63 -0.61 -10.12
C PHE A 39 -20.38 -0.84 -10.97
N TRP A 40 -20.45 -0.49 -12.26
CA TRP A 40 -19.33 -0.69 -13.20
C TRP A 40 -18.09 0.13 -12.84
N VAL A 41 -18.28 1.36 -12.35
CA VAL A 41 -17.17 2.22 -11.93
C VAL A 41 -16.53 1.68 -10.65
N SER A 42 -17.34 1.25 -9.68
CA SER A 42 -16.85 0.62 -8.46
C SER A 42 -16.07 -0.66 -8.75
N VAL A 43 -16.51 -1.50 -9.69
CA VAL A 43 -15.78 -2.71 -10.11
C VAL A 43 -14.41 -2.36 -10.67
N LEU A 44 -14.34 -1.42 -11.62
CA LEU A 44 -13.07 -1.00 -12.21
C LEU A 44 -12.12 -0.38 -11.18
N ALA A 45 -12.63 0.45 -10.30
CA ALA A 45 -11.82 1.10 -9.29
C ALA A 45 -11.40 0.13 -8.16
N PHE A 46 -12.22 -0.86 -7.78
CA PHE A 46 -11.77 -1.96 -6.92
C PHE A 46 -10.67 -2.80 -7.57
N ALA A 47 -10.75 -3.04 -8.88
CA ALA A 47 -9.67 -3.70 -9.61
C ALA A 47 -8.37 -2.88 -9.55
N GLY A 48 -8.47 -1.55 -9.67
CA GLY A 48 -7.34 -0.62 -9.50
C GLY A 48 -6.74 -0.64 -8.09
N VAL A 49 -7.57 -0.65 -7.05
CA VAL A 49 -7.14 -0.84 -5.65
C VAL A 49 -6.40 -2.16 -5.48
N GLY A 50 -6.96 -3.25 -6.01
CA GLY A 50 -6.34 -4.57 -5.96
C GLY A 50 -4.98 -4.61 -6.63
N PHE A 51 -4.85 -3.99 -7.80
CA PHE A 51 -3.58 -3.90 -8.53
C PHE A 51 -2.51 -3.14 -7.74
N GLY A 52 -2.85 -1.98 -7.15
CA GLY A 52 -1.92 -1.20 -6.35
C GLY A 52 -1.44 -1.94 -5.10
N LEU A 53 -2.35 -2.63 -4.41
CA LEU A 53 -2.03 -3.39 -3.20
C LEU A 53 -1.24 -4.67 -3.48
N ALA A 54 -1.48 -5.33 -4.63
CA ALA A 54 -0.83 -6.59 -4.99
C ALA A 54 0.70 -6.51 -5.02
N ILE A 55 1.26 -5.35 -5.39
CA ILE A 55 2.71 -5.13 -5.44
C ILE A 55 3.23 -4.57 -4.11
N THR A 56 2.42 -3.78 -3.42
CA THR A 56 2.81 -3.11 -2.17
C THR A 56 3.12 -4.10 -1.04
N PHE A 57 2.25 -5.09 -0.81
CA PHE A 57 2.44 -6.08 0.27
C PHE A 57 3.75 -6.89 0.15
N PRO A 58 4.03 -7.61 -0.96
CA PRO A 58 5.27 -8.38 -1.09
C PRO A 58 6.51 -7.49 -1.06
N CYS A 59 6.41 -6.25 -1.55
CA CYS A 59 7.50 -5.29 -1.50
C CYS A 59 7.84 -4.89 -0.06
N LEU A 60 6.82 -4.70 0.80
CA LEU A 60 7.01 -4.40 2.23
C LEU A 60 7.71 -5.56 2.96
N PHE A 61 7.30 -6.80 2.71
CA PHE A 61 7.97 -7.99 3.26
C PHE A 61 9.42 -8.12 2.80
N SER A 62 9.68 -7.87 1.52
CA SER A 62 11.04 -7.87 0.98
C SER A 62 11.90 -6.76 1.61
N LEU A 63 11.35 -5.55 1.78
CA LEU A 63 12.05 -4.43 2.41
C LEU A 63 12.39 -4.72 3.88
N ALA A 64 11.43 -5.24 4.66
CA ALA A 64 11.67 -5.63 6.05
C ALA A 64 12.78 -6.68 6.17
N GLY A 65 12.81 -7.65 5.26
CA GLY A 65 13.88 -8.64 5.20
C GLY A 65 15.25 -8.09 4.80
N ARG A 66 15.31 -6.94 4.11
CA ARG A 66 16.56 -6.24 3.78
C ARG A 66 17.05 -5.35 4.92
N ILE A 67 16.14 -4.77 5.72
CA ILE A 67 16.49 -3.90 6.85
C ILE A 67 17.19 -4.69 7.96
N VAL A 68 16.81 -5.95 8.19
CA VAL A 68 17.43 -6.83 9.20
C VAL A 68 17.89 -8.14 8.55
N PRO A 69 19.05 -8.15 7.86
CA PRO A 69 19.53 -9.32 7.10
C PRO A 69 19.73 -10.55 7.98
N GLU A 70 20.29 -10.34 9.18
CA GLU A 70 20.62 -11.40 10.15
C GLU A 70 19.39 -12.11 10.72
N ALA A 71 18.22 -11.45 10.70
CA ALA A 71 16.97 -11.96 11.26
C ALA A 71 15.79 -11.83 10.29
N ARG A 72 16.03 -12.07 9.00
CA ARG A 72 15.05 -11.89 7.93
C ARG A 72 13.70 -12.59 8.19
N ALA A 73 13.74 -13.83 8.67
CA ALA A 73 12.53 -14.58 8.99
C ALA A 73 11.74 -13.94 10.14
N ALA A 74 12.42 -13.48 11.19
CA ALA A 74 11.79 -12.79 12.30
C ALA A 74 11.20 -11.44 11.84
N ALA A 75 11.94 -10.65 11.07
CA ALA A 75 11.48 -9.36 10.55
C ALA A 75 10.22 -9.50 9.67
N MET A 76 10.19 -10.48 8.76
CA MET A 76 9.00 -10.79 7.96
C MET A 76 7.83 -11.27 8.84
N GLY A 77 8.11 -12.08 9.87
CA GLY A 77 7.11 -12.51 10.86
C GLY A 77 6.50 -11.34 11.62
N TYR A 78 7.31 -10.37 12.05
CA TYR A 78 6.84 -9.14 12.70
C TYR A 78 5.93 -8.33 11.78
N VAL A 79 6.31 -8.12 10.51
CA VAL A 79 5.46 -7.42 9.53
C VAL A 79 4.13 -8.15 9.32
N ALA A 80 4.15 -9.48 9.24
CA ALA A 80 2.93 -10.28 9.13
C ALA A 80 2.04 -10.15 10.38
N ALA A 81 2.63 -10.17 11.58
CA ALA A 81 1.89 -10.03 12.84
C ALA A 81 1.23 -8.65 12.95
N VAL A 82 1.98 -7.58 12.68
CA VAL A 82 1.47 -6.20 12.67
C VAL A 82 0.40 -6.02 11.60
N GLY A 83 0.64 -6.52 10.38
CA GLY A 83 -0.34 -6.48 9.30
C GLY A 83 -1.57 -7.37 9.53
N GLY A 84 -1.47 -8.33 10.46
CA GLY A 84 -2.57 -9.18 10.89
C GLY A 84 -3.52 -8.49 11.87
N ALA A 85 -3.01 -7.63 12.75
CA ALA A 85 -3.80 -6.99 13.82
C ALA A 85 -5.04 -6.23 13.31
N PRO A 86 -4.97 -5.43 12.22
CA PRO A 86 -6.15 -4.76 11.69
C PRO A 86 -7.26 -5.71 11.22
N ARG A 87 -6.98 -6.98 10.88
CA ARG A 87 -8.00 -7.87 10.30
C ARG A 87 -9.21 -8.12 11.20
N ILE A 88 -9.04 -7.98 12.52
CA ILE A 88 -10.12 -8.17 13.50
C ILE A 88 -10.89 -6.85 13.73
N ILE A 89 -10.15 -5.76 13.90
CA ILE A 89 -10.73 -4.46 14.30
C ILE A 89 -11.31 -3.71 13.09
N LEU A 90 -10.67 -3.84 11.92
CA LEU A 90 -11.01 -3.08 10.72
C LEU A 90 -12.45 -3.36 10.23
N PRO A 91 -12.95 -4.60 10.14
CA PRO A 91 -14.33 -4.84 9.70
C PRO A 91 -15.37 -4.16 10.62
N TRP A 92 -15.10 -4.15 11.94
CA TRP A 92 -15.98 -3.50 12.90
C TRP A 92 -15.99 -1.97 12.73
N VAL A 93 -14.82 -1.35 12.60
CA VAL A 93 -14.68 0.09 12.36
C VAL A 93 -15.34 0.49 11.05
N LEU A 94 -15.05 -0.23 9.96
CA LEU A 94 -15.63 0.07 8.64
C LEU A 94 -17.15 -0.13 8.63
N GLY A 95 -17.66 -1.17 9.30
CA GLY A 95 -19.10 -1.42 9.45
C GLY A 95 -19.80 -0.31 10.23
N PHE A 96 -19.20 0.16 11.33
CA PHE A 96 -19.72 1.28 12.10
C PHE A 96 -19.75 2.59 11.28
N LEU A 97 -18.66 2.90 10.56
CA LEU A 97 -18.61 4.07 9.67
C LEU A 97 -19.66 3.99 8.55
N ALA A 98 -19.83 2.81 7.95
CA ALA A 98 -20.84 2.59 6.91
C ALA A 98 -22.27 2.78 7.44
N ALA A 99 -22.54 2.32 8.66
CA ALA A 99 -23.86 2.41 9.28
C ALA A 99 -24.23 3.83 9.71
N GLN A 100 -23.27 4.61 10.21
CA GLN A 100 -23.52 5.96 10.74
C GLN A 100 -23.44 7.06 9.69
N TYR A 101 -22.57 6.92 8.68
CA TYR A 101 -22.31 7.97 7.70
C TYR A 101 -22.75 7.53 6.30
N SER A 102 -21.88 6.82 5.59
CA SER A 102 -22.15 6.23 4.28
C SER A 102 -20.95 5.40 3.84
N LEU A 103 -21.14 4.61 2.79
CA LEU A 103 -20.08 3.87 2.14
C LEU A 103 -19.02 4.81 1.50
N GLY A 104 -19.42 6.00 1.05
CA GLY A 104 -18.49 7.01 0.53
C GLY A 104 -17.48 7.48 1.58
N VAL A 105 -17.93 7.69 2.83
CA VAL A 105 -17.04 8.06 3.95
C VAL A 105 -16.06 6.93 4.27
N VAL A 106 -16.51 5.67 4.19
CA VAL A 106 -15.62 4.50 4.36
C VAL A 106 -14.51 4.50 3.30
N PHE A 107 -14.85 4.71 2.04
CA PHE A 107 -13.84 4.75 0.97
C PHE A 107 -12.92 5.96 1.06
N ALA A 108 -13.43 7.12 1.48
CA ALA A 108 -12.60 8.29 1.76
C ALA A 108 -11.62 8.04 2.92
N ALA A 109 -12.05 7.36 3.99
CA ALA A 109 -11.17 6.97 5.09
C ALA A 109 -10.06 6.01 4.61
N CYS A 110 -10.41 5.02 3.78
CA CYS A 110 -9.42 4.14 3.13
C CYS A 110 -8.46 4.91 2.23
N ALA A 111 -8.95 5.90 1.47
CA ALA A 111 -8.10 6.79 0.67
C ALA A 111 -7.11 7.55 1.56
N GLY A 112 -7.55 8.07 2.71
CA GLY A 112 -6.71 8.75 3.68
C GLY A 112 -5.59 7.87 4.24
N VAL A 113 -5.90 6.62 4.59
CA VAL A 113 -4.89 5.65 5.05
C VAL A 113 -3.91 5.27 3.93
N ALA A 114 -4.40 5.06 2.70
CA ALA A 114 -3.53 4.80 1.56
C ALA A 114 -2.63 6.01 1.23
N ALA A 115 -3.16 7.23 1.38
CA ALA A 115 -2.42 8.46 1.15
C ALA A 115 -1.36 8.69 2.24
N SER A 116 -1.64 8.40 3.51
CA SER A 116 -0.63 8.49 4.57
C SER A 116 0.51 7.49 4.34
N ALA A 117 0.19 6.26 3.93
CA ALA A 117 1.20 5.28 3.53
C ALA A 117 2.05 5.75 2.34
N LEU A 118 1.40 6.37 1.33
CA LEU A 118 2.10 6.96 0.18
C LEU A 118 3.06 8.07 0.62
N VAL A 119 2.61 8.98 1.49
CA VAL A 119 3.44 10.06 2.04
C VAL A 119 4.63 9.50 2.81
N ILE A 120 4.42 8.51 3.68
CA ILE A 120 5.50 7.85 4.44
C ILE A 120 6.57 7.27 3.48
N ILE A 121 6.15 6.64 2.39
CA ILE A 121 7.07 6.05 1.41
C ILE A 121 7.83 7.14 0.64
N ILE A 122 7.17 8.22 0.25
CA ILE A 122 7.82 9.37 -0.41
C ILE A 122 8.86 10.01 0.52
N LEU A 123 8.51 10.23 1.79
CA LEU A 123 9.43 10.78 2.79
C LEU A 123 10.61 9.84 3.05
N SER A 124 10.36 8.53 3.09
CA SER A 124 11.42 7.52 3.24
C SER A 124 12.38 7.53 2.05
N PHE A 125 11.86 7.73 0.83
CA PHE A 125 12.67 7.85 -0.37
C PHE A 125 13.52 9.13 -0.36
N ALA A 126 12.91 10.28 -0.05
CA ALA A 126 13.63 11.55 0.08
C ALA A 126 14.74 11.48 1.15
N SER A 127 14.46 10.80 2.26
CA SER A 127 15.45 10.58 3.32
C SER A 127 16.61 9.69 2.87
N ALA A 128 16.34 8.67 2.03
CA ALA A 128 17.38 7.81 1.48
C ALA A 128 18.30 8.56 0.49
N GLU A 129 17.76 9.48 -0.31
CA GLU A 129 18.54 10.33 -1.21
C GLU A 129 19.39 11.35 -0.43
N ALA A 130 18.87 11.91 0.66
CA ALA A 130 19.59 12.88 1.49
C ALA A 130 20.81 12.29 2.22
N HIS A 131 20.82 10.98 2.51
CA HIS A 131 21.92 10.26 3.16
C HIS A 131 22.86 9.57 2.16
N ALA A 132 22.63 9.72 0.85
CA ALA A 132 23.58 9.25 -0.14
C ALA A 132 24.84 10.14 -0.03
N PRO A 133 26.03 9.57 0.29
CA PRO A 133 27.24 10.37 0.40
C PRO A 133 27.49 11.06 -0.93
N ALA A 134 27.69 12.38 -0.89
CA ALA A 134 28.17 13.14 -2.03
C ALA A 134 29.45 12.47 -2.52
N THR A 135 29.35 11.79 -3.67
CA THR A 135 30.50 11.20 -4.33
C THR A 135 31.33 12.36 -4.87
N ASN A 136 32.46 12.60 -4.23
CA ASN A 136 33.53 13.46 -4.70
C ASN A 136 34.81 12.62 -4.71
#